data_AF-A0A352RRW5-F1
#
_entry.id   AF-A0A352RRW5-F1
#
_cell.length_a   1.000
_cell.length_b   1.000
_cell.length_c   1.000
_cell.angle_alpha   90.00
_cell.angle_beta   90.00
_cell.angle_gamma   90.00
#
_symmetry.space_group_name_H-M   'P 1'
#
loop_
_entity.id
_entity.type
_entity.pdbx_description
1 polymer ?
#
loop_
_entity_poly.entity_id
_entity_poly.type
_entity_poly.pdbx_seq_one_letter_code
_entity_poly.pdbx_strand_id
1 'polypeptide(L)'
;DGQNHSILDNCHVRVTFATNDERTAKRISETLGTATELKSQRNYAGHRLAPWLGHLMVSRQETARPLLTPGEVMQLPPDEAVVMVSSVAPIKAKKLRYYADSNFKRRVLPPPVLATLSMQGRYADVPPERADDWSGLAIPAMPVA
;
A
#
# COMPACT_ATOMS: atom_id res chain seq x y z
N ASP A 1 -5.59 25.10 6.62
CA ASP A 1 -5.07 24.00 5.79
C ASP A 1 -3.81 23.40 6.38
N GLY A 2 -3.89 22.14 6.82
CA GLY A 2 -2.73 21.31 7.17
C GLY A 2 -2.79 20.75 8.58
N GLN A 3 -3.13 19.45 8.75
CA GLN A 3 -2.90 18.70 10.00
C GLN A 3 -3.19 17.18 10.01
N ASN A 4 -3.21 16.46 8.87
CA ASN A 4 -3.54 15.00 8.87
C ASN A 4 -2.42 14.08 8.34
N HIS A 5 -1.15 14.51 8.32
CA HIS A 5 -0.04 13.72 7.75
C HIS A 5 1.04 13.26 8.75
N SER A 6 0.95 13.64 10.03
CA SER A 6 2.03 13.39 11.01
C SER A 6 2.33 11.90 11.24
N ILE A 7 1.32 11.03 11.25
CA ILE A 7 1.53 9.61 11.54
C ILE A 7 2.20 8.91 10.35
N LEU A 8 1.72 9.18 9.13
CA LEU A 8 2.29 8.57 7.93
C LEU A 8 3.71 9.06 7.68
N ASP A 9 4.00 10.34 7.95
CA ASP A 9 5.34 10.91 7.76
C ASP A 9 6.38 10.34 8.74
N ASN A 10 5.98 10.04 9.97
CA ASN A 10 6.87 9.48 11.00
C ASN A 10 7.07 7.96 10.93
N CYS A 11 6.29 7.23 10.14
CA CYS A 11 6.46 5.77 10.03
C CYS A 11 7.74 5.41 9.26
N HIS A 12 8.65 4.71 9.94
CA HIS A 12 9.88 4.18 9.34
C HIS A 12 9.61 3.12 8.26
N VAL A 13 8.58 2.29 8.47
CA VAL A 13 8.11 1.27 7.54
C VAL A 13 6.68 1.59 7.14
N ARG A 14 6.42 1.63 5.83
CA ARG A 14 5.10 1.83 5.25
C ARG A 14 4.81 0.68 4.30
N VAL A 15 3.67 0.02 4.47
CA VAL A 15 3.23 -1.06 3.60
C VAL A 15 1.98 -0.60 2.87
N THR A 16 2.00 -0.68 1.55
CA THR A 16 0.87 -0.32 0.70
C THR A 16 0.36 -1.54 -0.07
N PHE A 17 -0.96 -1.57 -0.25
CA PHE A 17 -1.66 -2.57 -1.03
C PHE A 17 -2.37 -1.89 -2.20
N ALA A 18 -2.98 -2.69 -3.09
CA ALA A 18 -3.93 -2.16 -4.05
C ALA A 18 -4.99 -1.29 -3.36
N THR A 19 -5.22 -0.11 -3.91
CA THR A 19 -6.23 0.85 -3.45
C THR A 19 -7.19 1.16 -4.58
N ASN A 20 -8.46 1.37 -4.26
CA ASN A 20 -9.47 1.79 -5.23
C ASN A 20 -9.61 3.32 -5.31
N ASP A 21 -9.03 4.06 -4.37
CA ASP A 21 -9.02 5.53 -4.38
C ASP A 21 -7.83 6.07 -5.18
N GLU A 22 -8.12 6.80 -6.26
CA GLU A 22 -7.13 7.43 -7.14
C GLU A 22 -6.22 8.40 -6.38
N ARG A 23 -6.78 9.18 -5.44
CA ARG A 23 -6.00 10.15 -4.66
C ARG A 23 -4.94 9.44 -3.81
N THR A 24 -5.32 8.32 -3.20
CA THR A 24 -4.40 7.47 -2.45
C THR A 24 -3.37 6.82 -3.37
N ALA A 25 -3.77 6.31 -4.54
CA ALA A 25 -2.85 5.73 -5.52
C ALA A 25 -1.79 6.73 -6.00
N LYS A 26 -2.20 7.98 -6.25
CA LYS A 26 -1.31 9.08 -6.63
C LYS A 26 -0.31 9.39 -5.53
N ARG A 27 -0.76 9.50 -4.27
CA ARG A 27 0.14 9.71 -3.12
C ARG A 27 1.16 8.59 -2.95
N ILE A 28 0.75 7.34 -3.16
CA ILE A 28 1.66 6.18 -3.10
C ILE A 28 2.70 6.27 -4.23
N SER A 29 2.26 6.54 -5.46
CA SER A 29 3.15 6.71 -6.61
C SER A 29 4.18 7.83 -6.38
N GLU A 30 3.73 8.98 -5.86
CA GLU A 30 4.60 10.11 -5.51
C GLU A 30 5.60 9.74 -4.40
N THR A 31 5.18 8.98 -3.39
CA THR A 31 6.05 8.53 -2.29
C THR A 31 7.11 7.54 -2.78
N LEU A 32 6.80 6.71 -3.77
CA LEU A 32 7.74 5.77 -4.38
C LEU A 32 8.79 6.46 -5.26
N GLY A 33 8.47 7.66 -5.77
CA GLY A 33 9.36 8.44 -6.62
C GLY A 33 9.44 7.93 -8.06
N THR A 34 10.49 8.39 -8.76
CA THR A 34 10.72 8.10 -10.18
C THR A 34 11.94 7.20 -10.36
N ALA A 35 11.87 6.35 -11.38
CA ALA A 35 12.98 5.56 -11.89
C ALA A 35 13.44 6.11 -13.25
N THR A 36 14.73 5.93 -13.55
CA THR A 36 15.29 6.26 -14.86
C THR A 36 15.08 5.09 -15.81
N GLU A 37 14.34 5.32 -16.90
CA GLU A 37 14.18 4.35 -17.98
C GLU A 37 15.08 4.74 -19.16
N LEU A 38 15.86 3.79 -19.65
CA LEU A 38 16.73 3.97 -20.82
C LEU A 38 15.98 3.51 -22.08
N LYS A 39 15.46 4.45 -22.87
CA LYS A 39 14.83 4.13 -24.17
C LYS A 39 15.83 4.34 -25.29
N SER A 40 16.21 3.26 -25.97
CA SER A 40 16.95 3.34 -27.24
C SER A 40 15.97 3.59 -28.38
N GLN A 41 15.98 4.79 -28.98
CA GLN A 41 15.23 5.08 -30.19
C GLN A 41 16.15 4.94 -31.41
N ARG A 42 15.77 4.10 -32.36
CA ARG A 42 16.45 3.98 -33.65
C ARG A 42 15.64 4.78 -34.67
N ASN A 43 16.17 5.91 -35.10
CA ASN A 43 15.58 6.70 -36.17
C ASN A 43 16.20 6.25 -37.50
N TYR A 44 15.36 5.73 -38.40
CA TYR A 44 15.76 5.36 -39.75
C TYR A 44 15.57 6.58 -40.66
N ALA A 45 16.67 7.19 -41.10
CA ALA A 45 16.66 8.23 -42.11
C ALA A 45 17.25 7.67 -43.42
N GLY A 46 16.40 7.46 -44.43
CA GLY A 46 16.82 7.04 -45.76
C GLY A 46 15.64 6.90 -46.72
N HIS A 47 15.79 7.43 -47.94
CA HIS A 47 14.84 7.19 -49.02
C HIS A 47 14.90 5.70 -49.41
N ARG A 48 13.75 5.04 -49.54
CA ARG A 48 13.60 3.60 -49.85
C ARG A 48 14.21 3.14 -51.19
N LEU A 49 14.88 4.03 -51.94
CA LEU A 49 15.44 3.80 -53.29
C LEU A 49 16.88 4.34 -53.46
N ALA A 50 17.60 4.69 -52.38
CA ALA A 50 18.96 5.22 -52.50
C ALA A 50 20.02 4.10 -52.59
N PRO A 51 21.00 4.17 -53.52
CA PRO A 51 21.96 3.09 -53.78
C PRO A 51 23.07 2.91 -52.73
N TRP A 52 23.17 3.78 -51.72
CA TRP A 52 24.10 3.61 -50.59
C TRP A 52 23.39 4.01 -49.29
N LEU A 53 23.25 3.04 -48.38
CA LEU A 53 22.40 3.04 -47.19
C LEU A 53 22.51 4.33 -46.35
N GLY A 54 21.36 4.95 -46.07
CA GLY A 54 21.25 6.16 -45.25
C GLY A 54 21.77 5.96 -43.83
N HIS A 55 22.38 7.02 -43.28
CA HIS A 55 22.97 7.04 -41.95
C HIS A 55 21.96 6.60 -40.87
N LEU A 56 22.28 5.52 -40.15
CA LEU A 56 21.48 5.06 -39.01
C LEU A 56 21.80 5.95 -37.79
N MET A 57 20.83 6.72 -37.32
CA MET A 57 20.96 7.49 -36.09
C MET A 57 20.33 6.69 -34.94
N VAL A 58 21.17 6.09 -34.10
CA VAL A 58 20.74 5.46 -32.85
C VAL A 58 20.87 6.51 -31.75
N SER A 59 19.75 7.05 -31.29
CA SER A 59 19.73 7.98 -30.15
C SER A 59 19.30 7.23 -28.90
N ARG A 60 20.06 7.40 -27.80
CA ARG A 60 19.71 6.86 -26.49
C ARG A 60 19.11 7.99 -25.68
N GLN A 61 17.84 7.86 -25.31
CA GLN A 61 17.14 8.85 -24.50
C GLN A 61 16.90 8.28 -23.11
N GLU A 62 17.32 9.03 -22.10
CA GLU A 62 16.99 8.80 -20.70
C GLU A 62 15.68 9.53 -20.40
N THR A 63 14.64 8.79 -20.02
CA THR A 63 13.35 9.37 -19.63
C THR A 63 13.01 8.95 -18.21
N ALA A 64 12.69 9.91 -17.35
CA ALA A 64 12.20 9.63 -16.01
C ALA A 64 10.75 9.12 -16.08
N ARG A 65 10.49 7.97 -15.44
CA ARG A 65 9.15 7.38 -15.31
C ARG A 65 8.86 7.14 -13.82
N PRO A 66 7.63 7.33 -13.33
CA PRO A 66 7.28 6.86 -11.98
C PRO A 66 7.68 5.40 -11.78
N LEU A 67 8.26 5.08 -10.62
CA LEU A 67 8.67 3.69 -10.31
C LEU A 67 7.47 2.75 -10.38
N LEU A 68 6.33 3.21 -9.89
CA LEU A 68 5.03 2.60 -10.06
C LEU A 68 4.01 3.70 -10.35
N THR A 69 3.30 3.61 -11.47
CA THR A 69 2.25 4.58 -11.83
C THR A 69 1.02 4.39 -10.93
N PRO A 70 0.17 5.41 -10.76
CA PRO A 70 -1.06 5.26 -9.97
C PRO A 70 -1.94 4.11 -10.47
N GLY A 71 -2.04 3.91 -11.79
CA GLY A 71 -2.77 2.77 -12.37
C GLY A 71 -2.18 1.41 -11.98
N GLU A 72 -0.85 1.27 -12.02
CA GLU A 72 -0.17 0.05 -11.56
C GLU A 72 -0.31 -0.17 -10.04
N VAL A 73 -0.38 0.89 -9.24
CA VAL A 73 -0.68 0.80 -7.80
C VAL A 73 -2.09 0.25 -7.57
N MET A 74 -3.09 0.74 -8.32
CA MET A 74 -4.47 0.27 -8.19
C MET A 74 -4.64 -1.17 -8.68
N GLN A 75 -3.85 -1.59 -9.66
CA GLN A 75 -3.86 -2.93 -10.24
C GLN A 75 -2.88 -3.91 -9.56
N LEU A 76 -2.29 -3.54 -8.41
CA LEU A 76 -1.44 -4.44 -7.64
C LEU A 76 -2.18 -5.76 -7.35
N PRO A 77 -1.56 -6.93 -7.61
CA PRO A 77 -2.15 -8.21 -7.27
C PRO A 77 -2.51 -8.30 -5.78
N PRO A 78 -3.61 -9.00 -5.42
CA PRO A 78 -4.08 -9.07 -4.05
C PRO A 78 -3.12 -9.81 -3.12
N ASP A 79 -2.22 -10.63 -3.66
CA ASP A 79 -1.15 -11.34 -2.97
C ASP A 79 0.16 -10.57 -2.93
N GLU A 80 0.22 -9.34 -3.43
CA GLU A 80 1.41 -8.51 -3.44
C GLU A 80 1.23 -7.21 -2.64
N ALA A 81 2.35 -6.67 -2.18
CA ALA A 81 2.41 -5.41 -1.43
C ALA A 81 3.69 -4.66 -1.79
N VAL A 82 3.68 -3.35 -1.61
CA VAL A 82 4.89 -2.53 -1.72
C VAL A 82 5.29 -2.08 -0.32
N VAL A 83 6.51 -2.45 0.08
CA VAL A 83 7.08 -2.13 1.38
C VAL A 83 8.11 -1.04 1.18
N MET A 84 7.87 0.11 1.79
CA MET A 84 8.76 1.25 1.80
C MET A 84 9.41 1.32 3.18
N VAL A 85 10.71 1.12 3.23
CA VAL A 85 11.52 1.30 4.45
C VAL A 85 12.41 2.50 4.22
N SER A 86 12.47 3.40 5.20
CA SER A 86 13.32 4.58 5.10
C SER A 86 14.77 4.15 4.82
N SER A 87 15.46 4.85 3.91
CA SER A 87 16.84 4.55 3.47
C SER A 87 17.06 3.26 2.66
N VAL A 88 15.99 2.55 2.30
CA VAL A 88 16.06 1.34 1.46
C VAL A 88 15.23 1.54 0.19
N ALA A 89 15.67 0.94 -0.92
CA ALA A 89 14.86 0.91 -2.14
C ALA A 89 13.50 0.24 -1.86
N PRO A 90 12.39 0.73 -2.45
CA PRO A 90 11.08 0.11 -2.29
C PRO A 90 11.09 -1.37 -2.66
N ILE A 91 10.47 -2.21 -1.82
CA ILE A 91 10.48 -3.65 -1.98
C ILE A 91 9.09 -4.11 -2.42
N LYS A 92 9.03 -4.83 -3.54
CA LYS A 92 7.81 -5.54 -3.94
C LYS A 92 7.78 -6.89 -3.23
N ALA A 93 6.85 -7.05 -2.29
CA ALA A 93 6.74 -8.22 -1.43
C ALA A 93 5.50 -9.07 -1.77
N LYS A 94 5.57 -10.38 -1.51
CA LYS A 94 4.41 -11.28 -1.52
C LYS A 94 3.81 -11.36 -0.12
N LYS A 95 2.49 -11.23 -0.03
CA LYS A 95 1.73 -11.34 1.23
C LYS A 95 1.79 -12.76 1.74
N LEU A 96 2.17 -12.88 3.00
CA LEU A 96 2.08 -14.13 3.72
C LEU A 96 0.62 -14.37 4.16
N ARG A 97 0.04 -15.49 3.73
CA ARG A 97 -1.28 -15.96 4.16
C ARG A 97 -1.12 -17.03 5.23
N TYR A 98 -1.35 -16.67 6.48
CA TYR A 98 -1.16 -17.59 7.62
C TYR A 98 -1.97 -18.91 7.46
N TYR A 99 -3.15 -18.83 6.85
CA TYR A 99 -4.02 -19.98 6.61
C TYR A 99 -3.62 -20.82 5.38
N ALA A 100 -2.67 -20.38 4.56
CA ALA A 100 -2.18 -21.13 3.41
C ALA A 100 -0.83 -21.78 3.70
N ASP A 101 -0.01 -21.15 4.53
CA ASP A 101 1.34 -21.59 4.85
C ASP A 101 1.35 -22.66 5.97
N SER A 102 2.01 -23.78 5.73
CA SER A 102 2.09 -24.91 6.66
C SER A 102 2.82 -24.59 7.97
N ASN A 103 3.75 -23.64 7.97
CA ASN A 103 4.44 -23.18 9.18
C ASN A 103 3.50 -22.42 10.11
N PHE A 104 2.56 -21.66 9.54
CA PHE A 104 1.60 -20.86 10.30
C PHE A 104 0.35 -21.65 10.66
N LYS A 105 -0.14 -22.53 9.78
CA LYS A 105 -1.26 -23.44 10.08
C LYS A 105 -1.04 -24.23 11.36
N ARG A 106 0.18 -24.73 11.60
CA ARG A 106 0.53 -25.49 12.81
C ARG A 106 0.50 -24.64 14.10
N ARG A 107 0.52 -23.31 13.98
CA ARG A 107 0.48 -22.37 15.11
C ARG A 107 -0.93 -21.83 15.37
N VAL A 108 -1.91 -22.18 14.55
CA VAL A 108 -3.31 -21.78 14.76
C VAL A 108 -3.85 -22.60 15.93
N LEU A 109 -4.12 -21.91 17.05
CA LEU A 109 -4.77 -22.49 18.22
C LEU A 109 -6.30 -22.40 18.06
N PRO A 110 -7.07 -23.31 18.69
CA PRO A 110 -8.52 -23.16 18.75
C PRO A 110 -8.89 -21.80 19.36
N PRO A 111 -10.02 -21.20 18.94
CA PRO A 111 -10.50 -19.98 19.59
C PRO A 111 -10.68 -20.23 21.09
N PRO A 112 -10.44 -19.21 21.93
CA PRO A 112 -10.64 -19.36 23.36
C PRO A 112 -12.09 -19.76 23.64
N VAL A 113 -12.28 -20.79 24.47
CA VAL A 113 -13.61 -21.16 24.94
C VAL A 113 -14.04 -20.12 25.96
N LEU A 114 -14.95 -19.25 25.55
CA LEU A 114 -15.53 -18.27 26.45
C LEU A 114 -16.37 -19.01 27.49
N ALA A 115 -15.97 -18.96 28.75
CA ALA A 115 -16.74 -19.57 29.83
C ALA A 115 -18.04 -18.77 30.02
N THR A 116 -19.15 -19.30 29.51
CA THR A 116 -20.50 -18.78 29.75
C THR A 116 -20.93 -19.15 31.17
N LEU A 117 -20.38 -18.47 32.17
CA LEU A 117 -20.78 -18.65 33.57
C LEU A 117 -20.88 -17.30 34.26
N SER A 118 -22.00 -16.64 34.03
CA SER A 118 -22.57 -15.66 34.95
C SER A 118 -24.08 -15.65 34.73
N MET A 119 -24.85 -15.58 35.82
CA MET A 119 -26.31 -15.40 35.80
C MET A 119 -26.78 -14.16 35.01
N GLN A 120 -25.86 -13.30 34.56
CA GLN A 120 -26.10 -12.08 33.81
C GLN A 120 -25.65 -12.14 32.33
N GLY A 121 -25.23 -13.31 31.83
CA GLY A 121 -24.84 -13.47 30.41
C GLY A 121 -23.50 -12.82 30.02
N ARG A 122 -22.64 -12.49 31.00
CA ARG A 122 -21.28 -11.98 30.76
C ARG A 122 -20.26 -13.13 30.77
N TYR A 123 -19.17 -13.01 29.99
CA TYR A 123 -18.08 -13.99 30.01
C TYR A 123 -17.26 -13.89 31.30
N ALA A 124 -16.78 -15.01 31.83
CA ALA A 124 -16.03 -15.02 33.09
C ALA A 124 -14.67 -14.31 33.02
N ASP A 125 -14.12 -14.15 31.81
CA ASP A 125 -12.86 -13.49 31.49
C ASP A 125 -13.03 -12.01 31.09
N VAL A 126 -14.24 -11.46 31.19
CA VAL A 126 -14.45 -10.02 30.97
C VAL A 126 -13.64 -9.22 32.00
N PRO A 127 -12.73 -8.34 31.56
CA PRO A 127 -12.04 -7.43 32.46
C PRO A 127 -13.05 -6.59 33.25
N PRO A 128 -12.78 -6.24 34.52
CA PRO A 128 -13.66 -5.37 35.27
C PRO A 128 -13.92 -4.08 34.49
N GLU A 129 -15.16 -3.63 34.51
CA GLU A 129 -15.60 -2.42 33.82
C GLU A 129 -14.76 -1.25 34.35
N ARG A 130 -13.98 -0.62 33.47
CA ARG A 130 -13.14 0.51 33.85
C ARG A 130 -14.05 1.71 34.04
N ALA A 131 -13.98 2.33 35.22
CA ALA A 131 -14.65 3.60 35.44
C ALA A 131 -14.13 4.63 34.42
N ASP A 132 -15.04 5.22 33.68
CA ASP A 132 -14.78 6.30 32.75
C ASP A 132 -15.63 7.52 33.14
N ASP A 133 -15.10 8.71 32.86
CA ASP A 133 -15.72 10.01 33.16
C ASP A 133 -16.66 10.50 32.06
N TRP A 134 -16.89 9.69 31.01
CA TRP A 134 -17.65 10.09 29.81
C TRP A 134 -19.03 9.43 29.73
N SER A 135 -19.22 8.24 30.30
CA SER A 135 -20.47 7.46 30.30
C SER A 135 -21.62 8.15 31.03
N GLY A 136 -21.30 9.05 31.97
CA GLY A 136 -22.28 9.88 32.67
C GLY A 136 -22.58 11.22 31.99
N LEU A 137 -21.87 11.56 30.91
CA LEU A 137 -22.08 12.82 30.21
C LEU A 137 -23.30 12.71 29.28
N ALA A 138 -24.11 13.77 29.26
CA ALA A 138 -25.24 13.86 28.34
C ALA A 138 -24.72 13.78 26.90
N ILE A 139 -25.29 12.86 26.12
CA ILE A 139 -25.01 12.78 24.69
C ILE A 139 -25.41 14.14 24.07
N PRO A 140 -24.47 14.88 23.45
CA PRO A 140 -24.79 16.17 22.87
C PRO A 140 -25.86 15.98 21.79
N ALA A 141 -26.88 16.84 21.80
CA ALA A 141 -27.92 16.83 20.79
C ALA A 141 -27.26 16.98 19.41
N MET A 142 -27.58 16.08 18.47
CA MET A 142 -27.13 16.25 17.10
C MET A 142 -27.64 17.60 16.58
N PRO A 143 -26.78 18.44 15.99
CA PRO A 143 -27.23 19.68 15.40
C PRO A 143 -28.19 19.36 14.26
N VAL A 144 -29.42 19.88 14.38
CA VAL A 144 -30.43 19.80 13.33
C VAL A 144 -29.97 20.75 12.22
N ALA A 145 -29.86 20.22 11.00
CA ALA A 145 -29.49 20.97 9.80
C ALA A 145 -30.57 21.96 9.37
#